data_AF-A0AAD6JJP7-F1
#
_entry.id   AF-A0AAD6JJP7-F1
#
_cell.length_a   1.000
_cell.length_b   1.000
_cell.length_c   1.000
_cell.angle_alpha   90.00
_cell.angle_beta   90.00
_cell.angle_gamma   90.00
#
_symmetry.space_group_name_H-M   'P 1'
#
loop_
_entity.id
_entity.type
_entity.pdbx_description
1 polymer ?
#
loop_
_entity_poly.entity_id
_entity_poly.type
_entity_poly.pdbx_seq_one_letter_code
_entity_poly.pdbx_strand_id
1 'polypeptide(L)'
;MSATKEYSTGKVNYRHVYQNYSEIEVELRGKTKVRTCPAALGPGFAAGTTDGPGMFGFQQGDTEVRTIVSFLKMFTGYSRLH
;
A
#
# COMPACT_ATOMS: atom_id res chain seq x y z
N MET A 1 -34.78 30.02 -18.05
CA MET A 1 -34.07 30.29 -16.79
C MET A 1 -32.64 29.81 -16.98
N SER A 2 -31.67 30.71 -16.89
CA SER A 2 -30.26 30.50 -17.27
C SER A 2 -29.51 29.72 -16.19
N ALA A 3 -28.82 28.65 -16.56
CA ALA A 3 -27.91 27.91 -15.68
C ALA A 3 -26.60 28.70 -15.55
N THR A 4 -26.50 29.53 -14.52
CA THR A 4 -25.25 30.23 -14.22
C THR A 4 -24.29 29.26 -13.53
N LYS A 5 -23.16 28.99 -14.17
CA LYS A 5 -22.08 28.15 -13.65
C LYS A 5 -21.39 28.91 -12.52
N GLU A 6 -21.70 28.57 -11.28
CA GLU A 6 -21.10 29.19 -10.09
C GLU A 6 -19.62 28.79 -10.00
N TYR A 7 -18.71 29.76 -10.17
CA TYR A 7 -17.29 29.54 -9.98
C TYR A 7 -16.95 29.78 -8.51
N SER A 8 -16.34 28.79 -7.86
CA SER A 8 -15.85 28.94 -6.48
C SER A 8 -14.85 30.10 -6.41
N THR A 9 -15.23 31.17 -5.69
CA THR A 9 -14.39 32.34 -5.47
C THR A 9 -13.58 32.12 -4.19
N GLY A 10 -12.25 32.01 -4.33
CA GLY A 10 -11.36 31.75 -3.21
C GLY A 10 -9.89 31.84 -3.61
N LYS A 11 -9.00 32.00 -2.63
CA LYS A 11 -7.55 32.00 -2.87
C LYS A 11 -7.06 30.56 -3.08
N VAL A 12 -6.36 30.33 -4.19
CA VAL A 12 -5.67 29.06 -4.44
C VAL A 12 -4.44 28.99 -3.55
N ASN A 13 -4.23 27.85 -2.88
CA ASN A 13 -3.07 27.59 -2.03
C ASN A 13 -2.55 26.17 -2.28
N TYR A 14 -1.25 25.93 -2.05
CA TYR A 14 -0.57 24.66 -2.25
C TYR A 14 0.34 24.34 -1.07
N ARG A 15 0.54 23.06 -0.78
CA ARG A 15 1.47 22.59 0.25
C ARG A 15 2.12 21.29 -0.24
N HIS A 16 3.41 21.15 0.01
CA HIS A 16 4.20 19.97 -0.31
C HIS A 16 5.17 19.69 0.83
N VAL A 17 5.37 18.42 1.18
CA VAL A 17 6.34 17.99 2.18
C VAL A 17 6.89 16.61 1.80
N TYR A 18 8.19 16.42 2.01
CA TYR A 18 8.79 15.10 1.98
C TYR A 18 8.71 14.49 3.36
N GLN A 19 8.09 13.32 3.47
CA GLN A 19 7.90 12.62 4.73
C GLN A 19 8.41 11.19 4.61
N ASN A 20 9.20 10.73 5.59
CA ASN A 20 9.59 9.33 5.68
C ASN A 20 8.46 8.52 6.30
N TYR A 21 7.89 7.57 5.56
CA TYR A 21 6.78 6.70 5.99
C TYR A 21 7.20 5.40 6.68
N SER A 22 8.50 5.15 6.83
CA SER A 22 8.98 3.87 7.39
C SER A 22 8.71 3.74 8.89
N GLU A 23 8.61 4.86 9.63
CA GLU A 23 8.57 4.87 11.10
C GLU A 23 7.74 6.03 11.70
N ILE A 24 6.65 6.45 11.05
CA ILE A 24 5.80 7.53 11.56
C ILE A 24 4.91 7.03 12.71
N GLU A 25 4.85 7.79 13.80
CA GLU A 25 3.86 7.58 14.86
C GLU A 25 2.48 8.09 14.44
N VAL A 26 1.47 7.24 14.55
CA VAL A 26 0.07 7.54 14.26
C VAL A 26 -0.75 7.32 15.54
N GLU A 27 -1.53 8.33 15.92
CA GLU A 27 -2.48 8.21 17.03
C GLU A 27 -3.82 7.67 16.52
N LEU A 28 -4.21 6.49 17.02
CA LEU A 28 -5.51 5.89 16.73
C LEU A 28 -6.58 6.44 17.68
N ARG A 29 -7.84 6.40 17.23
CA ARG A 29 -9.01 6.77 18.05
C ARG A 29 -9.00 5.93 19.33
N GLY A 30 -8.67 6.56 20.47
CA GLY A 30 -8.47 5.88 21.75
C GLY A 30 -7.07 6.05 22.38
N LYS A 31 -6.29 7.06 21.98
CA LYS A 31 -4.96 7.40 22.54
C LYS A 31 -3.90 6.30 22.41
N THR A 32 -4.10 5.36 21.49
CA THR A 32 -3.09 4.34 21.19
C THR A 32 -2.17 4.89 20.11
N LYS A 33 -0.88 5.01 20.42
CA LYS A 33 0.14 5.34 19.43
C LYS A 33 0.64 4.05 18.78
N VAL A 34 0.56 3.99 17.46
CA VAL A 34 1.14 2.91 16.65
C VAL A 34 2.19 3.50 15.72
N ARG A 35 3.11 2.67 15.22
CA ARG A 35 4.14 3.08 14.28
C ARG A 35 3.91 2.40 12.93
N THR A 36 4.14 3.12 11.85
CA THR A 36 4.21 2.51 10.52
C THR A 36 5.41 1.57 10.40
N CYS A 37 5.37 0.67 9.43
CA CYS A 37 6.46 -0.26 9.15
C CYS A 37 7.19 0.16 7.86
N PRO A 38 8.45 -0.28 7.67
CA PRO A 38 9.10 -0.24 6.37
C PRO A 38 8.26 -0.94 5.30
N ALA A 39 8.43 -0.52 4.04
CA ALA A 39 7.67 -1.07 2.93
C ALA A 39 7.89 -2.57 2.77
N ALA A 40 6.80 -3.34 2.68
CA ALA A 40 6.82 -4.78 2.45
C ALA A 40 5.61 -5.20 1.58
N LEU A 41 5.78 -6.23 0.75
CA LEU A 41 4.74 -6.76 -0.14
C LEU A 41 4.39 -8.20 0.24
N GLY A 42 3.10 -8.45 0.48
CA GLY A 42 2.56 -9.78 0.76
C GLY A 42 2.43 -10.65 -0.50
N PRO A 43 2.18 -11.97 -0.37
CA PRO A 43 2.00 -12.87 -1.50
C PRO A 43 0.85 -12.43 -2.43
N GLY A 44 -0.25 -11.90 -1.89
CA GLY A 44 -1.38 -11.41 -2.69
C GLY A 44 -1.02 -10.29 -3.69
N PHE A 45 0.09 -9.56 -3.49
CA PHE A 45 0.58 -8.60 -4.47
C PHE A 45 0.91 -9.25 -5.83
N ALA A 46 1.45 -10.48 -5.80
CA ALA A 46 1.81 -11.21 -7.02
C ALA A 46 0.60 -11.85 -7.71
N ALA A 47 -0.58 -11.87 -7.08
CA ALA A 47 -1.82 -12.41 -7.67
C ALA A 47 -2.41 -11.51 -8.76
N GLY A 48 -1.97 -10.24 -8.83
CA GLY A 48 -2.53 -9.25 -9.76
C GLY A 48 -3.96 -8.84 -9.38
N THR A 49 -4.64 -8.19 -10.31
CA THR A 49 -6.02 -7.73 -10.14
C THR A 49 -6.94 -8.43 -11.14
N THR A 50 -8.25 -8.17 -11.05
CA THR A 50 -9.21 -8.66 -12.05
C THR A 50 -8.99 -8.06 -13.45
N ASP A 51 -8.37 -6.88 -13.53
CA ASP A 51 -8.06 -6.20 -14.79
C ASP A 51 -6.78 -6.72 -15.44
N GLY A 52 -6.00 -7.52 -14.72
CA GLY A 52 -4.73 -8.09 -15.19
C GLY A 52 -4.25 -9.19 -14.25
N PRO A 53 -4.34 -10.48 -14.63
CA PRO A 53 -3.97 -11.58 -13.76
C PRO A 53 -2.46 -11.54 -13.47
N GLY A 54 -2.10 -11.88 -12.23
CA GLY A 54 -0.71 -11.97 -11.80
C GLY A 54 -0.06 -13.31 -12.11
N MET A 55 0.95 -13.65 -11.32
CA MET A 55 1.72 -14.87 -11.47
C MET A 55 0.93 -16.10 -11.01
N PHE A 56 1.05 -17.19 -11.77
CA PHE A 56 0.45 -18.48 -11.43
C PHE A 56 0.86 -18.93 -10.02
N GLY A 57 -0.11 -19.42 -9.24
CA GLY A 57 0.11 -19.91 -7.87
C GLY A 57 -0.04 -18.87 -6.76
N PHE A 58 -0.48 -17.65 -7.09
CA PHE A 58 -0.85 -16.60 -6.14
C PHE A 58 -2.32 -16.25 -6.24
N GLN A 59 -2.99 -16.02 -5.10
CA GLN A 59 -4.38 -15.60 -5.04
C GLN A 59 -4.54 -14.30 -4.23
N GLN A 60 -5.48 -13.44 -4.66
CA GLN A 60 -5.84 -12.27 -3.87
C GLN A 60 -6.45 -12.72 -2.53
N GLY A 61 -6.03 -12.11 -1.44
CA GLY A 61 -6.50 -12.45 -0.09
C GLY A 61 -5.69 -13.54 0.62
N ASP A 62 -4.60 -14.05 0.01
CA ASP A 62 -3.69 -14.96 0.68
C ASP A 62 -3.00 -14.27 1.88
N THR A 63 -3.35 -14.72 3.09
CA THR A 63 -2.75 -14.25 4.36
C THR A 63 -1.52 -15.07 4.76
N GLU A 64 -1.31 -16.23 4.14
CA GLU A 64 -0.19 -17.12 4.40
C GLU A 64 0.62 -17.37 3.13
N VAL A 65 1.94 -17.52 3.29
CA VAL A 65 2.82 -17.88 2.19
C VAL A 65 2.86 -19.40 2.08
N ARG A 66 2.37 -19.96 0.97
CA ARG A 66 2.50 -21.39 0.68
C ARG A 66 3.98 -21.77 0.56
N THR A 67 4.37 -22.90 1.14
CA THR A 67 5.76 -23.38 1.21
C THR A 67 6.47 -23.41 -0.15
N ILE A 68 5.75 -23.79 -1.21
CA ILE A 68 6.31 -23.85 -2.57
C ILE A 68 6.68 -22.46 -3.14
N VAL A 69 5.95 -21.42 -2.73
CA VAL A 69 6.23 -20.02 -3.09
C VAL A 69 7.41 -19.47 -2.30
N SER A 70 7.54 -19.84 -1.01
CA SER A 70 8.70 -19.49 -0.19
C SER A 70 10.00 -20.05 -0.76
N PHE A 71 9.96 -21.28 -1.26
CA PHE A 71 11.13 -21.95 -1.83
C PHE A 71 11.65 -21.22 -3.07
N LEU A 72 10.76 -20.78 -3.97
CA LEU A 72 11.15 -20.01 -5.16
C LEU A 72 11.75 -18.63 -4.82
N LYS A 73 11.19 -17.94 -3.82
CA LYS A 73 11.70 -16.63 -3.33
C LYS A 73 13.09 -16.72 -2.69
N MET A 74 13.43 -17.87 -2.11
CA MET A 74 14.75 -18.11 -1.50
C MET A 74 15.85 -18.24 -2.56
N PHE A 75 15.54 -18.75 -3.77
CA PHE A 75 16.50 -18.83 -4.88
C PHE A 75 16.64 -17.52 -5.67
N THR A 76 15.64 -16.64 -5.64
CA THR A 76 15.69 -15.33 -6.32
C THR A 76 16.25 -14.20 -5.45
N GLY A 77 16.76 -14.51 -4.25
CA GLY A 77 17.56 -13.57 -3.46
C GLY A 77 16.78 -12.45 -2.77
N TYR A 78 15.49 -12.63 -2.47
CA TYR A 78 14.76 -11.66 -1.66
C TYR A 78 15.15 -11.83 -0.18
N SER A 79 16.24 -11.17 0.21
CA SER A 79 16.76 -11.17 1.58
C SER A 79 15.69 -10.77 2.58
N ARG A 80 15.50 -11.64 3.57
CA ARG A 80 14.78 -11.43 4.82
C ARG A 80 15.12 -10.03 5.39
N LEU A 81 14.19 -9.09 5.31
CA LEU A 81 14.25 -7.87 6.10
C LEU A 81 14.09 -8.28 7.57
N HIS A 82 15.18 -8.11 8.32
CA HIS A 82 15.24 -8.25 9.77
C HIS A 82 14.84 -6.93 10.43
#